data_AF-A0AAW6SNU4-F1
#
_entry.id   AF-A0AAW6SNU4-F1
#
_cell.length_a   1.000
_cell.length_b   1.000
_cell.length_c   1.000
_cell.angle_alpha   90.00
_cell.angle_beta   90.00
_cell.angle_gamma   90.00
#
_symmetry.space_group_name_H-M   'P 1'
#
loop_
_entity.id
_entity.type
_entity.pdbx_description
1 polymer ?
#
loop_
_entity_poly.entity_id
_entity_poly.type
_entity_poly.pdbx_seq_one_letter_code
_entity_poly.pdbx_strand_id
1 'polypeptide(L)' 'MKGLLHKASTAGERLEMIYLSNEGEITQRIIKVKKVGEDYFRAYCYTRNQIRTFSMSNILSIGPVRKHHKHLRKGA' A
#
# COMPACT_ATOMS: atom_id res chain seq x y z
N MET A 1 5.76 7.44 8.49
CA MET A 1 4.72 6.87 7.60
C MET A 1 3.79 7.92 6.98
N LYS A 2 3.13 8.80 7.77
CA LYS A 2 2.15 9.79 7.27
C LYS A 2 2.63 10.60 6.05
N GLY A 3 3.87 11.09 6.06
CA GLY A 3 4.44 11.83 4.92
C GLY A 3 4.42 11.05 3.59
N LEU A 4 4.68 9.74 3.61
CA LEU A 4 4.57 8.88 2.43
C LEU A 4 3.12 8.78 1.93
N LEU A 5 2.17 8.58 2.85
CA LEU A 5 0.74 8.48 2.51
C LEU A 5 0.21 9.79 1.91
N HIS A 6 0.58 10.94 2.47
CA HIS A 6 0.19 12.25 1.93
C HIS A 6 0.78 12.46 0.53
N LYS A 7 2.08 12.20 0.33
CA LYS A 7 2.73 12.30 -0.98
C LYS A 7 2.04 11.41 -2.01
N ALA A 8 1.78 10.14 -1.67
CA ALA A 8 1.12 9.21 -2.58
C ALA A 8 -0.34 9.60 -2.88
N SER A 9 -1.05 10.17 -1.90
CA SER A 9 -2.42 10.68 -2.10
C SER A 9 -2.44 11.84 -3.10
N THR A 10 -1.50 12.77 -2.99
CA THR A 10 -1.39 13.93 -3.89
C THR A 10 -0.90 13.54 -5.27
N ALA A 11 0.15 12.70 -5.36
CA ALA A 11 0.72 12.25 -6.62
C ALA A 11 -0.15 11.19 -7.34
N GLY A 12 -1.13 10.61 -6.64
CA GLY A 12 -1.96 9.52 -7.17
C GLY A 12 -1.23 8.20 -7.35
N GLU A 13 -0.06 8.05 -6.72
CA GLU A 13 0.80 6.87 -6.79
C GLU A 13 0.17 5.65 -6.13
N ARG A 14 0.58 4.47 -6.59
CA ARG A 14 0.22 3.21 -5.95
C ARG A 14 1.28 2.85 -4.90
N LEU A 15 0.81 2.41 -3.75
CA LEU A 15 1.65 1.86 -2.70
C LEU A 15 1.38 0.37 -2.57
N GLU A 16 2.41 -0.35 -2.17
CA GLU A 16 2.34 -1.74 -1.74
C GLU A 16 2.60 -1.81 -0.24
N MET A 17 1.82 -2.61 0.47
CA MET A 17 1.94 -2.79 1.90
C MET A 17 1.78 -4.24 2.34
N ILE A 18 2.43 -4.58 3.46
CA ILE A 18 2.16 -5.77 4.25
C ILE A 18 1.24 -5.35 5.39
N TYR A 19 0.05 -5.96 5.46
CA TYR A 19 -1.02 -5.57 6.36
C TYR A 19 -1.48 -6.73 7.22
N LEU A 20 -1.55 -6.50 8.53
CA LEU A 20 -2.09 -7.44 9.52
C LEU A 20 -3.59 -7.20 9.73
N SER A 21 -4.43 -8.18 9.42
CA SER A 21 -5.86 -8.09 9.70
C SER A 21 -6.15 -8.25 11.19
N ASN A 22 -7.37 -7.91 11.62
CA ASN A 22 -7.78 -8.06 13.01
C ASN A 22 -7.90 -9.53 13.43
N GLU A 23 -8.05 -10.42 12.44
CA GLU A 23 -8.07 -11.88 12.58
C GLU A 23 -6.65 -12.48 12.61
N GLY A 24 -5.60 -11.66 12.54
CA GLY A 24 -4.20 -12.09 12.56
C GLY A 24 -3.63 -12.46 11.20
N GLU A 25 -4.36 -12.26 10.10
CA GLU A 25 -3.89 -12.61 8.75
C GLU A 25 -2.95 -11.54 8.20
N ILE A 26 -1.75 -11.96 7.79
CA ILE A 26 -0.81 -11.09 7.06
C ILE A 26 -1.12 -11.15 5.57
N THR A 27 -1.33 -10.00 4.95
CA THR A 27 -1.67 -9.87 3.54
C THR A 27 -0.82 -8.83 2.83
N GLN A 28 -0.41 -9.11 1.59
CA GLN A 28 0.23 -8.14 0.71
C GLN A 28 -0.83 -7.42 -0.13
N ARG A 29 -0.84 -6.10 -0.12
CA ARG A 29 -1.89 -5.29 -0.74
C ARG A 29 -1.31 -4.15 -1.55
N ILE A 30 -1.84 -3.99 -2.76
CA ILE A 30 -1.61 -2.80 -3.58
C ILE A 30 -2.80 -1.85 -3.38
N ILE A 31 -2.52 -0.58 -3.12
CA ILE A 31 -3.51 0.44 -2.79
C ILE A 31 -3.26 1.75 -3.51
N LYS A 32 -4.32 2.55 -3.69
CA LYS A 32 -4.24 3.97 -4.05
C LYS A 32 -4.87 4.80 -2.94
N VAL A 33 -4.07 5.61 -2.25
CA VAL A 33 -4.52 6.44 -1.12
C VAL A 33 -5.51 7.49 -1.62
N LYS A 34 -6.59 7.70 -0.86
CA LYS A 34 -7.66 8.67 -1.18
C LYS A 34 -7.77 9.78 -0.12
N LYS A 35 -7.66 9.42 1.16
CA LYS A 35 -7.71 10.37 2.28
C LYS A 35 -6.84 9.84 3.41
N VAL A 36 -6.03 10.70 4.00
CA VAL A 36 -5.18 10.39 5.16
C VAL A 36 -5.80 11.08 6.38
N GLY A 37 -6.10 10.32 7.42
CA GLY A 37 -6.50 10.82 8.73
C GLY A 37 -5.39 10.65 9.75
N GLU A 38 -5.75 10.72 11.04
CA GLU A 38 -4.79 10.62 12.13
C GLU A 38 -4.29 9.19 12.35
N ASP A 39 -5.19 8.24 12.61
CA ASP A 39 -4.83 6.83 12.85
C ASP A 39 -5.20 5.91 11.69
N TYR A 40 -6.08 6.39 10.82
CA TYR A 40 -6.63 5.63 9.71
C TYR A 40 -6.45 6.39 8.40
N PHE A 41 -6.45 5.64 7.30
CA PHE A 41 -6.53 6.23 5.97
C PHE A 41 -7.46 5.42 5.09
N ARG A 42 -8.11 6.10 4.14
CA ARG A 42 -9.01 5.50 3.16
C ARG A 42 -8.25 5.33 1.85
N ALA A 43 -8.31 4.14 1.28
CA ALA A 43 -7.64 3.82 0.04
C ALA A 43 -8.48 2.86 -0.81
N TYR A 44 -8.32 2.95 -2.13
CA TYR A 44 -8.82 1.91 -3.02
C TYR A 44 -7.84 0.75 -3.01
N CYS A 45 -8.31 -0.45 -2.64
CA CYS A 45 -7.52 -1.66 -2.55
C CYS A 45 -7.69 -2.48 -3.84
N TYR A 46 -6.63 -2.60 -4.63
CA TYR A 46 -6.67 -3.32 -5.90
C TYR A 46 -6.86 -4.83 -5.71
N THR A 47 -6.28 -5.40 -4.65
CA THR A 47 -6.43 -6.82 -4.30
C THR A 47 -7.88 -7.23 -4.07
N ARG A 48 -8.74 -6.31 -3.60
CA ARG A 48 -10.16 -6.56 -3.31
C ARG A 48 -11.11 -5.79 -4.21
N ASN A 49 -10.61 -5.00 -5.16
CA ASN A 49 -11.38 -4.14 -6.06
C ASN A 49 -12.40 -3.22 -5.34
N GLN A 50 -12.05 -2.65 -4.19
CA GLN A 50 -12.98 -1.81 -3.41
C GLN A 50 -12.26 -0.77 -2.55
N ILE A 51 -12.99 0.27 -2.13
CA ILE A 51 -12.51 1.26 -1.16
C ILE A 51 -12.58 0.65 0.25
N ARG A 52 -11.47 0.76 1.00
CA ARG A 52 -11.37 0.31 2.39
C ARG A 52 -10.68 1.36 3.26
N THR A 53 -10.96 1.29 4.54
CA THR A 53 -10.24 2.03 5.58
C THR A 53 -9.23 1.08 6.22
N PHE A 54 -8.01 1.56 6.38
CA PHE A 54 -6.90 0.80 6.94
C PHE A 54 -6.40 1.50 8.20
N SER A 55 -6.14 0.74 9.25
CA SER A 55 -5.46 1.26 10.44
C SER A 55 -3.97 1.37 10.17
N MET A 56 -3.35 2.48 10.54
CA MET A 56 -1.89 2.65 10.44
C MET A 56 -1.15 1.72 11.40
N SER A 57 -1.75 1.37 12.55
CA SER A 57 -1.18 0.40 13.50
C SER A 57 -1.00 -1.00 12.92
N ASN A 58 -1.79 -1.35 11.90
CA ASN A 58 -1.81 -2.67 11.29
C ASN A 58 -0.89 -2.78 10.07
N ILE A 59 -0.19 -1.70 9.71
CA ILE A 59 0.80 -1.70 8.63
C ILE A 59 2.13 -2.23 9.18
N LEU A 60 2.55 -3.41 8.71
CA LEU A 60 3.85 -3.97 9.02
C LEU A 60 4.95 -3.40 8.11
N SER A 61 4.61 -3.05 6.88
CA SER A 61 5.50 -2.38 5.92
C SER A 61 4.69 -1.69 4.83
N ILE A 62 5.18 -0.56 4.30
CA ILE A 62 4.55 0.14 3.18
C ILE A 62 5.58 0.94 2.37
N GLY A 63 5.45 0.92 1.05
CA GLY A 63 6.32 1.65 0.13
C GLY A 63 5.74 1.78 -1.28
N PRO A 64 6.43 2.51 -2.18
CA PRO A 64 6.07 2.52 -3.59
C PRO A 64 6.04 1.10 -4.16
N VAL A 65 5.10 0.82 -5.06
CA VAL A 65 5.05 -0.48 -5.75
C VAL A 65 6.39 -0.71 -6.44
N ARG A 66 7.08 -1.80 -6.08
CA ARG A 66 8.34 -2.16 -6.71
C ARG A 66 8.05 -2.53 -8.16
N LYS A 67 8.58 -1.75 -9.11
CA LYS A 67 8.76 -2.27 -10.46
C LYS A 67 9.76 -3.40 -10.32
N HIS A 68 9.36 -4.63 -10.62
CA HIS A 68 10.35 -5.68 -10.86
C HIS A 68 11.25 -5.16 -11.98
N HIS A 69 12.42 -4.62 -11.62
CA HIS A 69 13.54 -4.63 -12.53
C HIS A 69 13.76 -6.11 -12.78
N LYS A 70 13.17 -6.62 -13.88
CA LYS A 70 13.62 -7.85 -14.48
C LYS A 70 15.12 -7.64 -14.59
N HIS A 71 15.89 -8.29 -13.71
CA HIS A 71 17.28 -8.51 -14.02
C HIS A 71 17.22 -9.08 -15.42
N LEU A 72 17.68 -8.29 -16.39
CA LEU A 72 17.90 -8.75 -17.74
C LEU A 72 18.74 -10.00 -17.53
N ARG A 73 18.10 -11.17 -17.66
CA ARG A 73 18.81 -12.39 -17.97
C ARG A 73 19.45 -12.07 -19.33
N LYS A 74 20.64 -11.47 -19.30
CA LYS A 74 21.58 -11.54 -20.41
C LYS A 74 21.97 -13.00 -20.49
N GLY A 75 21.09 -13.80 -21.07
CA GLY A 75 21.46 -15.07 -21.66
C GLY A 75 22.05 -14.74 -23.02
N ALA A 76 23.38 -14.76 -23.07
CA ALA A 76 24.22 -14.99 -24.23
C ALA A 76 25.60 -15.36 -23.69
#